data_AF-A0A646KPS5-F1
#
_entry.id   AF-A0A646KPS5-F1
#
_cell.length_a   1.000
_cell.length_b   1.000
_cell.length_c   1.000
_cell.angle_alpha   90.00
_cell.angle_beta   90.00
_cell.angle_gamma   90.00
#
_symmetry.space_group_name_H-M   'P 1'
#
loop_
_entity.id
_entity.type
_entity.pdbx_description
1 polymer ?
#
loop_
_entity_poly.entity_id
_entity_poly.type
_entity_poly.pdbx_seq_one_letter_code
_entity_poly.pdbx_strand_id
1 'polypeptide(L)' 'MSSGEGENVSEWVNPEYEGMIRHFTAEAQHTARHRGNAACNTCHGLRVIVIVHSEKEPFSVACSACNPGGV' A
#
# COMPACT_ATOMS: atom_id res chain seq x y z
N MET A 1 5.89 39.51 4.04
CA MET A 1 6.21 38.33 4.87
C MET A 1 5.65 37.11 4.16
N SER A 2 6.58 36.24 3.76
CA SER A 2 6.50 34.84 3.31
C SER A 2 5.34 34.37 2.42
N SER A 3 5.64 34.27 1.13
CA SER A 3 5.07 33.27 0.23
C SER A 3 5.52 31.88 0.70
N GLY A 4 4.62 31.09 1.26
CA GLY A 4 4.86 29.67 1.53
C GLY A 4 4.62 28.89 0.25
N GLU A 5 5.64 28.82 -0.61
CA GLU A 5 5.68 27.83 -1.68
C GLU A 5 5.61 26.46 -1.04
N GLY A 6 4.51 25.74 -1.28
CA GLY A 6 4.38 24.35 -0.88
C GLY A 6 5.49 23.58 -1.58
N GLU A 7 6.55 23.26 -0.84
CA GLU A 7 7.58 22.35 -1.28
C GLU A 7 6.88 21.09 -1.79
N ASN A 8 6.95 20.90 -3.10
CA ASN A 8 6.61 19.65 -3.74
C ASN A 8 7.72 18.70 -3.29
N VAL A 9 7.59 18.15 -2.08
CA VAL A 9 8.53 17.16 -1.55
C VAL A 9 8.35 15.94 -2.43
N SER A 10 9.12 15.89 -3.51
CA SER A 10 9.26 14.68 -4.30
C SER A 10 9.85 13.65 -3.34
N GLU A 11 8.98 12.81 -2.78
CA GLU A 11 9.40 11.71 -1.93
C GLU A 11 10.47 10.95 -2.69
N TRP A 12 11.70 10.92 -2.16
CA TRP A 12 12.77 10.20 -2.82
C TRP A 12 12.44 8.73 -2.72
N VAL A 13 12.04 8.14 -3.84
CA VAL A 13 11.76 6.72 -3.97
C VAL A 13 12.90 6.11 -4.77
N ASN A 14 13.55 5.08 -4.23
CA ASN A 14 14.48 4.27 -5.02
C ASN A 14 13.69 3.72 -6.23
N PRO A 15 14.10 4.01 -7.49
CA PRO A 15 13.38 3.57 -8.68
C PRO A 15 13.14 2.06 -8.74
N GLU A 16 14.04 1.25 -8.15
CA GLU A 16 13.89 -0.20 -8.05
C GLU A 16 12.62 -0.62 -7.29
N TYR A 17 12.17 0.20 -6.34
CA TYR A 17 11.03 -0.07 -5.47
C TYR A 17 9.81 0.78 -5.78
N GLU A 18 9.86 1.65 -6.78
CA GLU A 18 8.80 2.60 -7.08
C GLU A 18 7.45 1.91 -7.34
N GLY A 19 7.44 0.85 -8.16
CA GLY A 19 6.23 0.07 -8.43
C GLY A 19 5.65 -0.57 -7.17
N MET A 20 6.52 -1.15 -6.32
CA MET A 20 6.12 -1.76 -5.06
C MET A 20 5.51 -0.74 -4.10
N ILE A 21 6.15 0.41 -3.94
CA ILE A 21 5.70 1.47 -3.02
C ILE A 21 4.36 2.04 -3.51
N ARG A 22 4.21 2.27 -4.82
CA ARG A 22 2.94 2.72 -5.40
C ARG A 22 1.82 1.72 -5.16
N HIS A 23 2.06 0.43 -5.41
CA HIS A 23 1.06 -0.62 -5.23
C HIS A 23 0.66 -0.77 -3.75
N PHE A 24 1.64 -0.85 -2.85
CA PHE A 24 1.39 -0.92 -1.42
C PHE A 24 0.58 0.29 -0.92
N THR A 25 0.94 1.49 -1.37
CA THR A 25 0.24 2.73 -0.99
C THR A 25 -1.19 2.73 -1.48
N ALA A 26 -1.44 2.26 -2.70
CA ALA A 26 -2.80 2.14 -3.24
C ALA A 26 -3.66 1.18 -2.41
N GLU A 27 -3.13 0.02 -2.01
CA GLU A 27 -3.83 -0.95 -1.16
C GLU A 27 -4.10 -0.41 0.25
N ALA A 28 -3.14 0.32 0.81
CA ALA A 28 -3.29 0.96 2.12
C ALA A 28 -4.39 2.01 2.09
N GLN A 29 -4.40 2.86 1.07
CA GLN A 29 -5.45 3.87 0.88
C GLN A 29 -6.82 3.23 0.64
N HIS A 30 -6.88 2.19 -0.20
CA HIS A 30 -8.12 1.48 -0.47
C HIS A 30 -8.69 0.84 0.81
N THR A 31 -7.86 0.16 1.58
CA THR A 31 -8.25 -0.48 2.84
C THR A 31 -8.73 0.54 3.86
N ALA A 32 -7.98 1.63 4.04
CA ALA A 32 -8.36 2.70 4.96
C ALA A 32 -9.71 3.35 4.59
N ARG A 33 -10.00 3.50 3.29
CA ARG A 33 -11.26 4.12 2.82
C ARG A 33 -12.46 3.19 2.86
N HIS A 34 -12.29 1.90 2.58
CA HIS A 34 -13.42 1.02 2.29
C HIS A 34 -13.62 -0.13 3.29
N ARG A 35 -12.54 -0.62 3.91
CA ARG A 35 -12.59 -1.85 4.71
C ARG A 35 -12.30 -1.64 6.19
N GLY A 36 -11.63 -0.53 6.52
CA GLY A 36 -11.08 -0.28 7.84
C GLY A 36 -9.87 -1.17 8.14
N ASN A 37 -8.89 -0.63 8.85
CA ASN A 37 -7.71 -1.40 9.26
C ASN A 37 -8.11 -2.37 10.38
N ALA A 38 -7.67 -3.63 10.29
CA ALA A 38 -7.89 -4.65 11.31
C ALA A 38 -6.56 -5.11 11.91
N ALA A 39 -6.46 -5.28 13.23
CA ALA A 39 -5.25 -5.83 13.82
C ALA A 39 -5.05 -7.28 13.33
N CYS A 40 -4.05 -7.51 12.48
CA CYS A 40 -3.75 -8.81 11.89
C CYS A 40 -2.24 -8.98 11.75
N ASN A 41 -1.69 -10.04 12.35
CA ASN A 41 -0.25 -10.31 12.32
C ASN A 41 0.25 -10.76 10.94
N THR A 42 -0.64 -11.11 10.02
CA THR A 42 -0.27 -11.61 8.68
C THR A 42 -0.21 -10.50 7.63
N CYS A 43 -1.20 -9.59 7.62
CA CYS A 43 -1.26 -8.50 6.64
C CYS A 43 -1.01 -7.12 7.26
N HIS A 44 -0.72 -7.04 8.57
CA HIS A 44 -0.56 -5.79 9.30
C HIS A 44 -1.72 -4.81 9.12
N GLY A 45 -2.92 -5.35 8.96
CA GLY A 45 -4.16 -4.61 8.81
C GLY A 45 -4.49 -4.10 7.42
N LEU A 46 -3.68 -4.45 6.42
CA LEU A 46 -3.94 -4.16 5.01
C LEU A 46 -5.07 -5.01 4.42
N ARG A 47 -5.50 -6.08 5.11
CA ARG A 47 -6.51 -7.07 4.66
C ARG A 47 -6.16 -7.79 3.35
N VAL A 48 -5.00 -7.51 2.78
CA VAL A 48 -4.37 -8.18 1.64
C VAL A 48 -2.91 -8.45 1.96
N ILE A 49 -2.31 -9.42 1.28
CA ILE A 49 -0.87 -9.68 1.29
C ILE A 49 -0.33 -9.16 -0.04
N VAL A 50 0.58 -8.18 0.04
CA VAL A 50 1.29 -7.66 -1.14
C VAL A 50 2.42 -8.62 -1.49
N ILE A 51 2.44 -9.08 -2.74
CA ILE A 51 3.43 -9.98 -3.30
C ILE A 51 4.27 -9.20 -4.31
N VAL A 52 5.58 -9.23 -4.11
CA VAL A 52 6.56 -8.56 -4.96
C VAL A 52 7.48 -9.62 -5.56
N HIS A 53 7.66 -9.58 -6.86
CA HIS A 53 8.58 -10.46 -7.59
C HIS A 53 9.41 -9.59 -8.53
N SER A 54 10.73 -9.80 -8.60
CA SER A 54 11.65 -8.93 -9.35
C SER A 54 11.31 -8.78 -10.83
N GLU A 55 10.68 -9.80 -11.42
CA GLU A 55 10.33 -9.84 -12.85
C GLU A 55 8.85 -9.54 -13.15
N LYS A 56 8.03 -9.25 -12.13
CA LYS A 56 6.58 -9.07 -12.33
C LYS A 56 6.08 -7.83 -11.62
N GLU A 57 5.04 -7.23 -12.19
CA GLU A 57 4.31 -6.17 -11.50
C GLU A 57 3.82 -6.66 -10.12
N PRO A 58 3.95 -5.83 -9.07
CA PRO A 58 3.42 -6.15 -7.76
C PRO A 58 1.91 -6.44 -7.83
N PHE A 59 1.45 -7.38 -7.03
CA PHE A 59 0.03 -7.70 -6.93
C PHE A 59 -0.34 -8.09 -5.50
N SER A 60 -1.65 -8.11 -5.22
CA SER A 60 -2.18 -8.42 -3.90
C SER A 60 -3.06 -9.65 -3.93
N VAL A 61 -3.05 -10.41 -2.84
CA VAL A 61 -4.03 -11.48 -2.58
C VAL A 61 -4.76 -11.22 -1.28
N ALA A 62 -6.02 -11.64 -1.18
CA ALA A 62 -6.80 -11.45 0.05
C ALA A 62 -6.12 -12.15 1.23
N CYS A 63 -6.04 -11.48 2.37
CA CYS A 63 -5.52 -12.09 3.60
C CYS A 63 -6.60 -13.03 4.16
N SER A 64 -6.39 -14.35 4.04
CA SER A 64 -7.36 -15.35 4.52
C SER A 64 -7.71 -15.21 6.02
N ALA A 65 -6.80 -14.67 6.84
CA ALA A 65 -7.01 -14.49 8.28
C ALA A 65 -8.03 -13.40 8.64
N CYS A 66 -8.14 -12.33 7.83
CA CYS A 66 -9.00 -11.17 8.17
C CYS A 66 -9.81 -10.63 6.98
N ASN A 67 -9.69 -11.27 5.82
CA ASN A 67 -10.43 -10.99 4.60
C ASN A 67 -10.80 -12.30 3.84
N PRO A 68 -11.53 -13.24 4.48
CA PRO A 68 -11.88 -14.51 3.84
C PRO A 68 -12.88 -14.37 2.67
N GLY A 69 -13.52 -13.22 2.50
CA GLY A 69 -14.51 -12.95 1.45
C GLY A 69 -13.97 -12.26 0.19
N GLY A 70 -12.73 -11.77 0.22
CA GLY A 70 -12.02 -11.26 -0.96
C GLY A 70 -12.62 -10.03 -1.65
N VAL A 71 -13.44 -9.22 -0.96
CA VAL A 71 -14.09 -8.02 -1.53
C VAL A 71 -13.71 -6.73 -0.81
#